data_AF-A0A2E8EE08-F1
#
_entry.id   AF-A0A2E8EE08-F1
#
_cell.length_a   1.000
_cell.length_b   1.000
_cell.length_c   1.000
_cell.angle_alpha   90.00
_cell.angle_beta   90.00
_cell.angle_gamma   90.00
#
_symmetry.space_group_name_H-M   'P 1'
#
loop_
_entity.id
_entity.type
_entity.pdbx_description
1 polymer ?
#
loop_
_entity_poly.entity_id
_entity_poly.type
_entity_poly.pdbx_seq_one_letter_code
_entity_poly.pdbx_strand_id
1 'polypeptide(L)'
;MSTRNCSICSPCCAPTSSRHWRPTARSRKAIVAPKRSACARPRARPPPSDRTATVTSSQSVVLDASAAGAVVFREPEALRVLPHLLAADSIVVPQLFFLELASIGRTKVRKGQIGADDARTLLSETDGWPVHVLTVRWSDAWAAALRADLTVYDASYLSIALREKRPILTLDRALMAAAGDRSLL
;
A
#
# COMPACT_ATOMS: atom_id res chain seq x y z
N MET A 1 58.98 0.91 6.53
CA MET A 1 58.91 1.01 5.06
C MET A 1 57.43 0.86 4.69
N SER A 2 56.54 1.85 4.77
CA SER A 2 56.41 3.18 4.16
C SER A 2 56.41 3.21 2.62
N THR A 3 55.41 3.95 2.09
CA THR A 3 55.10 4.33 0.69
C THR A 3 54.21 3.32 -0.07
N ARG A 4 53.12 3.67 -0.78
CA ARG A 4 52.61 4.91 -1.44
C ARG A 4 51.05 4.84 -1.43
N ASN A 5 50.24 5.85 -1.12
CA ASN A 5 49.97 7.17 -1.74
C ASN A 5 49.42 7.11 -3.18
N CYS A 6 48.15 7.49 -3.39
CA CYS A 6 47.75 8.50 -4.38
C CYS A 6 46.25 8.86 -4.30
N SER A 7 46.03 10.16 -4.13
CA SER A 7 44.77 10.92 -4.18
C SER A 7 44.30 11.19 -5.62
N ILE A 8 43.09 11.80 -5.74
CA ILE A 8 42.71 12.93 -6.64
C ILE A 8 41.54 12.74 -7.66
N CYS A 9 40.56 13.64 -7.49
CA CYS A 9 39.69 14.37 -8.45
C CYS A 9 38.46 13.76 -9.17
N SER A 10 37.32 14.45 -8.96
CA SER A 10 36.22 14.68 -9.93
C SER A 10 36.68 15.60 -11.09
N PRO A 11 35.97 15.61 -12.24
CA PRO A 11 34.95 16.65 -12.55
C PRO A 11 33.71 16.07 -13.31
N CYS A 12 32.49 16.59 -13.16
CA CYS A 12 31.85 17.74 -13.82
C CYS A 12 31.45 17.54 -15.31
N CYS A 13 30.24 18.04 -15.64
CA CYS A 13 29.68 18.40 -16.97
C CYS A 13 28.80 17.40 -17.75
N ALA A 14 27.51 17.76 -17.84
CA ALA A 14 26.60 17.47 -18.96
C ALA A 14 27.08 18.16 -20.26
N PRO A 15 26.53 17.79 -21.43
CA PRO A 15 25.65 18.77 -22.10
C PRO A 15 24.49 18.18 -22.97
N THR A 16 23.43 19.01 -23.08
CA THR A 16 22.51 19.28 -24.22
C THR A 16 22.34 18.26 -25.36
N SER A 17 21.07 18.00 -25.74
CA SER A 17 20.54 18.57 -27.00
C SER A 17 19.03 18.36 -27.15
N SER A 18 18.33 19.49 -27.25
CA SER A 18 17.03 19.71 -27.85
C SER A 18 16.96 19.21 -29.30
N ARG A 19 15.88 18.50 -29.68
CA ARG A 19 15.39 18.53 -31.06
C ARG A 19 13.87 18.74 -31.10
N HIS A 20 13.55 19.86 -31.70
CA HIS A 20 12.24 20.37 -32.05
C HIS A 20 11.65 19.60 -33.23
N TRP A 21 10.34 19.35 -33.20
CA TRP A 21 9.54 19.11 -34.40
C TRP A 21 8.42 20.15 -34.44
N ARG A 22 8.42 20.96 -35.51
CA ARG A 22 7.42 21.99 -35.81
C ARG A 22 6.60 21.57 -37.05
N PRO A 23 5.40 22.17 -37.24
CA PRO A 23 4.27 21.57 -37.94
C PRO A 23 4.22 21.94 -39.43
N THR A 24 3.42 21.22 -40.21
CA THR A 24 2.98 21.66 -41.54
C THR A 24 1.46 21.78 -41.58
N ALA A 25 1.01 23.02 -41.80
CA ALA A 25 -0.36 23.40 -42.07
C ALA A 25 -0.64 23.43 -43.58
N ARG A 26 -1.90 23.75 -43.92
CA ARG A 26 -2.53 24.05 -45.23
C ARG A 26 -3.06 22.82 -45.98
N SER A 27 -4.29 22.80 -46.49
CA SER A 27 -5.02 23.90 -47.15
C SER A 27 -6.55 23.79 -47.04
N ARG A 28 -7.17 24.97 -47.15
CA ARG A 28 -8.61 25.24 -47.29
C ARG A 28 -9.17 24.73 -48.62
N LYS A 29 -10.47 24.40 -48.64
CA LYS A 29 -11.44 24.89 -49.64
C LYS A 29 -12.88 24.66 -49.18
N ALA A 30 -13.67 25.72 -49.27
CA ALA A 30 -15.11 25.76 -49.05
C ALA A 30 -15.84 25.49 -50.37
N ILE A 31 -16.94 24.75 -50.33
CA ILE A 31 -17.94 24.63 -51.41
C ILE A 31 -19.33 24.62 -50.74
N VAL A 32 -20.25 25.39 -51.30
CA VAL A 32 -21.60 25.69 -50.79
C VAL A 32 -22.68 24.87 -51.53
N ALA A 33 -23.59 24.27 -50.75
CA ALA A 33 -25.02 23.89 -50.95
C ALA A 33 -25.47 23.04 -52.19
N PRO A 34 -26.47 22.12 -52.04
CA PRO A 34 -27.88 22.51 -51.87
C PRO A 34 -28.73 21.69 -50.86
N LYS A 35 -29.90 22.25 -50.50
CA LYS A 35 -30.97 21.67 -49.66
C LYS A 35 -31.66 20.46 -50.34
N ARG A 36 -31.88 19.35 -49.62
CA ARG A 36 -33.01 18.42 -49.84
C ARG A 36 -33.44 17.64 -48.58
N SER A 37 -34.76 17.69 -48.38
CA SER A 37 -35.68 16.70 -47.78
C SER A 37 -35.40 16.08 -46.40
N ALA A 38 -36.28 16.44 -45.46
CA ALA A 38 -36.51 15.75 -44.21
C ALA A 38 -37.00 14.31 -44.44
N CYS A 39 -36.26 13.35 -43.88
CA CYS A 39 -36.80 12.06 -43.44
C CYS A 39 -36.59 11.99 -41.92
N ALA A 40 -37.69 12.07 -41.17
CA ALA A 40 -37.68 11.87 -39.74
C ALA A 40 -37.26 10.42 -39.42
N ARG A 41 -36.07 10.24 -38.87
CA ARG A 41 -35.66 8.95 -38.28
C ARG A 41 -36.47 8.74 -36.99
N PRO A 42 -37.05 7.54 -36.75
CA PRO A 42 -37.58 7.22 -35.45
C PRO A 42 -36.42 7.28 -34.44
N ARG A 43 -36.60 8.04 -33.34
CA ARG A 43 -35.63 8.04 -32.24
C ARG A 43 -35.60 6.63 -31.66
N ALA A 44 -34.58 5.85 -32.00
CA ALA A 44 -34.28 4.63 -31.29
C ALA A 44 -34.11 4.98 -29.81
N ARG A 45 -34.91 4.35 -28.96
CA ARG A 45 -34.81 4.45 -27.50
C ARG A 45 -33.37 4.04 -27.13
N PRO A 46 -32.63 4.83 -26.33
CA PRO A 46 -31.32 4.39 -25.88
C PRO A 46 -31.48 3.04 -25.15
N PRO A 47 -30.53 2.10 -25.32
CA PRO A 47 -30.55 0.86 -24.56
C PRO A 47 -30.56 1.21 -23.06
N PRO A 48 -31.21 0.39 -22.21
CA PRO A 48 -31.08 0.57 -20.77
C PRO A 48 -29.58 0.60 -20.45
N SER A 49 -29.16 1.62 -19.71
CA SER A 49 -27.81 1.73 -19.18
C SER A 49 -27.63 0.65 -18.10
N ASP A 50 -27.55 -0.60 -18.54
CA ASP A 50 -27.12 -1.73 -17.73
C ASP A 50 -25.62 -1.58 -17.50
N ARG A 51 -25.34 -0.86 -16.42
CA ARG A 51 -24.42 -1.29 -15.36
C ARG A 51 -24.41 -0.18 -14.32
N THR A 52 -25.34 -0.27 -13.38
CA THR A 52 -24.98 -0.04 -11.98
C THR A 52 -23.75 -0.90 -11.72
N ALA A 53 -22.55 -0.34 -11.93
CA ALA A 53 -21.37 -0.86 -11.29
C ALA A 53 -21.65 -0.69 -9.81
N THR A 54 -22.14 -1.74 -9.18
CA THR A 54 -22.12 -1.86 -7.73
C THR A 54 -20.68 -1.54 -7.35
N VAL A 55 -20.46 -0.39 -6.72
CA VAL A 55 -19.18 -0.10 -6.07
C VAL A 55 -19.11 -1.14 -4.97
N THR A 56 -18.53 -2.30 -5.26
CA THR A 56 -18.15 -3.27 -4.24
C THR A 56 -17.14 -2.51 -3.39
N SER A 57 -17.59 -2.03 -2.23
CA SER A 57 -16.73 -1.35 -1.28
C SER A 57 -15.63 -2.34 -0.90
N SER A 58 -14.43 -2.16 -1.46
CA SER A 58 -13.29 -3.02 -1.19
C SER A 58 -12.99 -2.95 0.32
N GLN A 59 -13.29 -4.01 1.05
CA GLN A 59 -13.03 -4.07 2.47
C GLN A 59 -11.52 -4.18 2.67
N SER A 60 -10.97 -3.29 3.47
CA SER A 60 -9.53 -3.21 3.64
C SER A 60 -9.20 -2.98 5.10
N VAL A 61 -8.17 -3.66 5.56
CA VAL A 61 -7.80 -3.72 6.97
C VAL A 61 -6.38 -3.25 7.16
N VAL A 62 -6.14 -2.50 8.24
CA VAL A 62 -4.78 -2.20 8.69
C VAL A 62 -4.27 -3.42 9.44
N LEU A 63 -3.26 -4.10 8.90
CA LEU A 63 -2.68 -5.28 9.54
C LEU A 63 -1.43 -4.90 10.31
N ASP A 64 -1.39 -5.23 11.59
CA ASP A 64 -0.22 -5.07 12.43
C ASP A 64 0.76 -6.26 12.29
N ALA A 65 2.05 -6.00 12.49
CA ALA A 65 3.12 -7.00 12.40
C ALA A 65 2.93 -8.14 13.42
N SER A 66 2.37 -7.87 14.61
CA SER A 66 2.08 -8.92 15.59
C SER A 66 1.05 -9.94 15.06
N ALA A 67 -0.04 -9.45 14.47
CA ALA A 67 -1.09 -10.29 13.88
C ALA A 67 -0.60 -11.02 12.63
N ALA A 68 0.16 -10.34 11.77
CA ALA A 68 0.80 -10.96 10.62
C ALA A 68 1.78 -12.06 11.04
N GLY A 69 2.59 -11.81 12.08
CA GLY A 69 3.55 -12.77 12.63
C GLY A 69 2.87 -14.05 13.11
N ALA A 70 1.74 -13.95 13.80
CA ALA A 70 0.98 -15.11 14.21
C ALA A 70 0.55 -15.99 13.02
N VAL A 71 0.07 -15.38 11.94
CA VAL A 71 -0.33 -16.10 10.72
C VAL A 71 0.87 -16.73 10.03
N VAL A 72 1.93 -15.95 9.78
CA VAL A 72 3.13 -16.39 9.04
C VAL A 72 3.85 -17.53 9.77
N PHE A 73 4.00 -17.41 11.09
CA PHE A 73 4.69 -18.41 11.91
C PHE A 73 3.75 -19.50 12.45
N ARG A 74 2.49 -19.55 11.97
CA ARG A 74 1.49 -20.57 12.31
C ARG A 74 1.28 -20.73 13.82
N GLU A 75 1.24 -19.59 14.51
CA GLU A 75 0.98 -19.53 15.95
C GLU A 75 -0.50 -19.80 16.25
N PRO A 76 -0.85 -20.30 17.46
CA PRO A 76 -2.24 -20.53 17.85
C PRO A 76 -3.15 -19.30 17.68
N GLU A 77 -2.61 -18.11 17.92
CA GLU A 77 -3.28 -16.82 17.78
C GLU A 77 -3.75 -16.53 16.36
N ALA A 78 -3.17 -17.20 15.34
CA ALA A 78 -3.61 -17.09 13.95
C ALA A 78 -5.09 -17.44 13.77
N LEU A 79 -5.64 -18.33 14.62
CA LEU A 79 -7.06 -18.70 14.59
C LEU A 79 -8.00 -17.52 14.83
N ARG A 80 -7.55 -16.50 15.58
CA ARG A 80 -8.31 -15.25 15.78
C ARG A 80 -8.14 -14.30 14.60
N VAL A 81 -6.96 -14.26 13.98
CA VAL A 81 -6.60 -13.30 12.94
C VAL A 81 -7.14 -13.70 11.57
N LEU A 82 -7.03 -14.99 11.21
CA LEU A 82 -7.34 -15.51 9.87
C LEU A 82 -8.75 -15.19 9.36
N PRO A 83 -9.83 -15.32 10.16
CA PRO A 83 -11.18 -15.01 9.67
C PRO A 83 -11.33 -13.57 9.17
N HIS A 84 -10.73 -12.61 9.88
CA HIS A 84 -10.77 -11.20 9.50
C HIS A 84 -9.86 -10.90 8.32
N LEU A 85 -8.71 -11.56 8.25
CA LEU A 85 -7.76 -11.38 7.15
C LEU A 85 -8.32 -11.94 5.83
N LEU A 86 -8.99 -13.10 5.87
CA LEU A 86 -9.63 -13.72 4.71
C LEU A 86 -10.89 -12.99 4.24
N ALA A 87 -11.55 -12.24 5.13
CA ALA A 87 -12.71 -11.42 4.80
C ALA A 87 -12.33 -10.08 4.13
N ALA A 88 -11.07 -9.65 4.24
CA ALA A 88 -10.59 -8.40 3.64
C ALA A 88 -10.13 -8.60 2.19
N ASP A 89 -10.50 -7.67 1.31
CA ASP A 89 -10.05 -7.66 -0.10
C ASP A 89 -8.60 -7.19 -0.24
N SER A 90 -8.13 -6.36 0.68
CA SER A 90 -6.76 -5.84 0.67
C SER A 90 -6.26 -5.50 2.07
N ILE A 91 -4.94 -5.52 2.22
CA ILE A 91 -4.25 -5.25 3.47
C ILE A 91 -3.54 -3.89 3.34
N VAL A 92 -3.56 -3.09 4.40
CA VAL A 92 -2.82 -1.83 4.47
C VAL A 92 -1.82 -1.91 5.61
N VAL A 93 -0.60 -1.47 5.37
CA VAL A 93 0.46 -1.48 6.38
C VAL A 93 1.34 -0.22 6.29
N PRO A 94 1.99 0.20 7.37
CA PRO A 94 3.04 1.22 7.32
C PRO A 94 4.30 0.68 6.63
N GLN A 95 5.13 1.60 6.12
CA GLN A 95 6.42 1.29 5.48
C GLN A 95 7.42 0.48 6.32
N LEU A 96 7.21 0.38 7.63
CA LEU A 96 8.06 -0.38 8.56
C LEU A 96 7.59 -1.82 8.82
N PHE A 97 6.41 -2.20 8.33
CA PHE A 97 5.77 -3.49 8.63
C PHE A 97 6.65 -4.70 8.33
N PHE A 98 7.26 -4.77 7.15
CA PHE A 98 8.11 -5.91 6.78
C PHE A 98 9.38 -6.00 7.64
N LEU A 99 9.90 -4.85 8.13
CA LEU A 99 11.05 -4.84 9.03
C LEU A 99 10.67 -5.37 10.42
N GLU A 100 9.50 -5.01 10.93
CA GLU A 100 8.98 -5.55 12.19
C GLU A 100 8.68 -7.04 12.08
N LEU A 101 8.05 -7.47 11.00
CA LEU A 101 7.78 -8.88 10.74
C LEU A 101 9.08 -9.70 10.66
N ALA A 102 10.11 -9.16 9.98
CA ALA A 102 11.43 -9.76 9.96
C ALA A 102 12.10 -9.79 11.35
N SER A 103 11.88 -8.77 12.18
CA SER A 103 12.35 -8.72 13.57
C SER A 103 11.70 -9.79 14.46
N ILE A 104 10.40 -10.06 14.25
CA ILE A 104 9.70 -11.18 14.88
C ILE A 104 10.36 -12.50 14.47
N GLY A 105 10.55 -12.73 13.17
CA GLY A 105 11.25 -13.92 12.66
C GLY A 105 12.65 -14.10 13.25
N ARG A 106 13.46 -13.04 13.27
CA ARG A 106 14.78 -13.03 13.90
C ARG A 106 14.72 -13.41 15.38
N THR A 107 13.73 -12.88 16.11
CA THR A 107 13.56 -13.17 17.53
C THR A 107 13.22 -14.63 17.77
N LYS A 108 12.39 -15.24 16.92
CA LYS A 108 12.06 -16.67 16.97
C LYS A 108 13.27 -17.56 16.71
N VAL A 109 14.06 -17.23 15.69
CA VAL A 109 15.33 -17.93 15.38
C VAL A 109 16.29 -17.85 16.58
N ARG A 110 16.46 -16.66 17.18
CA ARG A 110 17.31 -16.49 18.37
C ARG A 110 16.84 -17.29 19.58
N LYS A 111 15.54 -17.56 19.69
CA LYS A 111 14.95 -18.39 20.74
C LYS A 111 14.99 -19.89 20.41
N GLY A 112 15.53 -20.28 19.26
CA GLY A 112 15.57 -21.68 18.82
C GLY A 112 14.21 -22.28 18.47
N GLN A 113 13.19 -21.43 18.22
CA GLN A 113 11.83 -21.89 17.93
C GLN A 113 11.67 -22.34 16.47
N ILE A 114 12.52 -21.87 15.58
CA ILE A 114 12.50 -22.13 14.13
C ILE A 114 13.91 -21.97 13.56
N GLY A 115 14.25 -22.73 12.51
CA GLY A 115 15.48 -22.56 11.75
C GLY A 115 15.52 -21.24 10.98
N ALA A 116 16.72 -20.72 10.68
CA ALA A 116 16.87 -19.47 9.94
C ALA A 116 16.31 -19.56 8.51
N ASP A 117 16.55 -20.69 7.83
CA ASP A 117 16.05 -20.93 6.47
C ASP A 117 14.54 -21.12 6.43
N ASP A 118 13.97 -21.83 7.42
CA ASP A 118 12.52 -21.96 7.57
C ASP A 118 11.87 -20.60 7.83
N ALA A 119 12.44 -19.79 8.73
CA ALA A 119 11.93 -18.45 9.00
C ALA A 119 11.98 -17.55 7.75
N ARG A 120 13.06 -17.61 6.97
CA ARG A 120 13.18 -16.89 5.69
C ARG A 120 12.11 -17.36 4.70
N THR A 121 11.88 -18.67 4.60
CA THR A 121 10.88 -19.25 3.71
C THR A 121 9.48 -18.76 4.07
N LEU A 122 9.10 -18.83 5.35
CA LEU A 122 7.80 -18.34 5.81
C LEU A 122 7.63 -16.84 5.57
N LEU A 123 8.66 -16.03 5.83
CA LEU A 123 8.60 -14.58 5.56
C LEU A 123 8.37 -14.30 4.06
N SER A 124 8.97 -15.08 3.16
CA SER A 124 8.76 -14.91 1.71
C SER A 124 7.34 -15.24 1.23
N GLU A 125 6.55 -15.99 2.01
CA GLU A 125 5.13 -16.22 1.71
C GLU A 125 4.33 -14.90 1.72
N THR A 126 4.81 -13.87 2.44
CA THR A 126 4.15 -12.56 2.49
C THR A 126 4.29 -11.72 1.23
N ASP A 127 5.22 -12.06 0.34
CA ASP A 127 5.38 -11.36 -0.96
C ASP A 127 4.15 -11.54 -1.87
N GLY A 128 3.36 -12.60 -1.64
CA GLY A 128 2.12 -12.87 -2.37
C GLY A 128 0.88 -12.19 -1.80
N TRP A 129 0.98 -11.50 -0.66
CA TRP A 129 -0.18 -10.89 -0.01
C TRP A 129 -0.62 -9.60 -0.72
N PRO A 130 -1.93 -9.29 -0.79
CA PRO A 130 -2.44 -8.05 -1.40
C PRO A 130 -2.21 -6.84 -0.48
N VAL A 131 -0.95 -6.50 -0.22
CA VAL A 131 -0.52 -5.48 0.74
C VAL A 131 -0.26 -4.15 0.05
N HIS A 132 -0.91 -3.10 0.56
CA HIS A 132 -0.66 -1.71 0.22
C HIS A 132 0.14 -1.03 1.32
N VAL A 133 1.40 -0.73 1.00
CA VAL A 133 2.29 -0.02 1.92
C VAL A 133 2.02 1.48 1.85
N LEU A 134 1.70 2.10 2.98
CA LEU A 134 1.53 3.53 3.10
C LEU A 134 2.68 4.18 3.86
N THR A 135 3.15 5.30 3.34
CA THR A 135 4.10 6.15 4.05
C THR A 135 3.43 6.86 5.22
N VAL A 136 4.03 6.71 6.39
CA VAL A 136 3.64 7.40 7.61
C VAL A 136 4.71 8.43 7.93
N ARG A 137 4.32 9.69 8.07
CA ARG A 137 5.23 10.74 8.51
C ARG A 137 5.47 10.59 10.02
N TRP A 138 6.71 10.79 10.45
CA TRP A 138 7.06 10.71 11.87
C TRP A 138 6.17 11.62 12.73
N SER A 139 5.75 12.78 12.22
CA SER A 139 4.89 13.74 12.92
C SER A 139 3.49 13.18 13.18
N ASP A 140 2.94 12.42 12.23
CA ASP A 140 1.60 11.84 12.34
C ASP A 140 1.61 10.68 13.34
N ALA A 141 2.63 9.81 13.26
CA ALA A 141 2.84 8.73 14.21
C ALA A 141 3.13 9.25 15.63
N TRP A 142 3.98 10.26 15.77
CA TRP A 142 4.29 10.90 17.04
C TRP A 142 3.05 11.53 17.69
N ALA A 143 2.24 12.24 16.91
CA ALA A 143 1.02 12.85 17.42
C ALA A 143 -0.01 11.79 17.85
N ALA A 144 -0.10 10.66 17.14
CA ALA A 144 -0.92 9.52 17.54
C ALA A 144 -0.39 8.85 18.83
N ALA A 145 0.93 8.66 18.93
CA ALA A 145 1.61 8.08 20.09
C ALA A 145 1.31 8.87 21.37
N LEU A 146 1.46 10.19 21.34
CA LEU A 146 1.19 11.04 22.51
C LEU A 146 -0.28 11.02 22.96
N ARG A 147 -1.23 10.87 22.02
CA ARG A 147 -2.66 10.84 22.35
C ARG A 147 -3.11 9.50 22.91
N ALA A 148 -2.47 8.41 22.48
CA ALA A 148 -2.88 7.04 22.80
C ALA A 148 -1.95 6.33 23.78
N ASP A 149 -0.89 7.01 24.26
CA ASP A 149 0.16 6.43 25.10
C ASP A 149 0.79 5.16 24.50
N LEU A 150 1.12 5.23 23.20
CA LEU A 150 1.69 4.13 22.42
C LEU A 150 3.15 4.41 22.03
N THR A 151 3.89 3.35 21.66
CA THR A 151 5.16 3.55 20.97
C THR A 151 4.91 4.19 19.59
N VAL A 152 5.91 4.90 19.03
CA VAL A 152 5.80 5.50 17.69
C VAL A 152 5.57 4.44 16.61
N TYR A 153 6.05 3.22 16.83
CA TYR A 153 5.86 2.09 15.93
C TYR A 153 4.39 1.65 15.92
N ASP A 154 3.81 1.34 17.07
CA ASP A 154 2.39 0.96 17.19
C ASP A 154 1.46 2.10 16.72
N ALA A 155 1.81 3.33 17.10
CA ALA A 155 1.07 4.52 16.68
C ALA A 155 1.11 4.76 15.17
N SER A 156 2.09 4.21 14.45
CA SER A 156 2.13 4.29 12.99
C SER A 156 0.94 3.55 12.36
N TYR A 157 0.59 2.36 12.88
CA TYR A 157 -0.58 1.61 12.45
C TYR A 157 -1.88 2.34 12.82
N LEU A 158 -1.96 2.85 14.05
CA LEU A 158 -3.11 3.64 14.50
C LEU A 158 -3.30 4.89 13.63
N SER A 159 -2.22 5.58 13.26
CA SER A 159 -2.30 6.78 12.42
C SER A 159 -2.89 6.49 11.05
N ILE A 160 -2.56 5.33 10.45
CA ILE A 160 -3.17 4.87 9.19
C ILE A 160 -4.64 4.55 9.41
N ALA A 161 -4.97 3.77 10.43
CA ALA A 161 -6.36 3.37 10.72
C ALA A 161 -7.28 4.59 10.91
N LEU A 162 -6.79 5.61 11.61
CA LEU A 162 -7.50 6.88 11.81
C LEU A 162 -7.64 7.68 10.50
N ARG A 163 -6.56 7.81 9.72
CA ARG A 163 -6.56 8.61 8.49
C ARG A 163 -7.41 7.99 7.39
N GLU A 164 -7.27 6.68 7.19
CA GLU A 164 -7.96 5.93 6.14
C GLU A 164 -9.35 5.43 6.58
N LYS A 165 -9.73 5.64 7.84
CA LYS A 165 -10.97 5.14 8.46
C LYS A 165 -11.14 3.63 8.26
N ARG A 166 -10.04 2.89 8.40
CA ARG A 166 -10.00 1.44 8.24
C ARG A 166 -9.95 0.75 9.60
N PRO A 167 -10.58 -0.43 9.75
CA PRO A 167 -10.39 -1.23 10.93
C PRO A 167 -8.93 -1.69 11.05
N ILE A 168 -8.50 -2.01 12.27
CA ILE A 168 -7.17 -2.52 12.58
C ILE A 168 -7.26 -3.95 13.09
N LEU A 169 -6.31 -4.78 12.65
CA LEU A 169 -6.15 -6.17 13.05
C LEU A 169 -4.78 -6.31 13.71
N THR A 170 -4.78 -6.39 15.04
CA THR A 170 -3.56 -6.45 15.88
C THR A 170 -3.75 -7.41 17.04
N LEU A 171 -2.66 -8.05 17.49
CA LEU A 171 -2.63 -8.86 18.71
C LEU A 171 -2.07 -8.07 19.91
N ASP A 172 -1.59 -6.84 19.69
CA ASP A 172 -1.10 -5.97 20.76
C ASP A 172 -2.26 -5.35 21.55
N ARG A 173 -2.25 -5.54 22.87
CA ARG A 173 -3.35 -5.10 23.75
C ARG A 173 -3.43 -3.58 23.88
N ALA A 174 -2.30 -2.89 23.90
CA ALA A 174 -2.29 -1.43 23.99
C ALA A 174 -2.83 -0.82 22.70
N LEU A 175 -2.44 -1.36 21.54
CA LEU A 175 -2.93 -0.91 20.25
C LEU A 175 -4.42 -1.22 20.04
N MET A 176 -4.89 -2.41 20.45
CA MET A 176 -6.33 -2.74 20.45
C MET A 176 -7.14 -1.74 21.29
N ALA A 177 -6.68 -1.47 22.52
CA ALA A 177 -7.33 -0.53 23.42
C ALA A 177 -7.39 0.89 22.84
N ALA A 178 -6.29 1.35 22.22
CA ALA A 178 -6.22 2.65 21.57
C ALA A 178 -7.11 2.76 20.31
N ALA A 179 -7.31 1.65 19.60
CA ALA A 179 -8.15 1.61 18.41
C ALA A 179 -9.65 1.63 18.72
N GLY A 180 -10.06 1.10 19.89
CA GLY A 180 -11.45 1.00 20.31
C GLY A 180 -12.30 0.23 19.31
N ASP A 181 -13.42 0.80 18.88
CA ASP A 181 -14.37 0.19 17.91
C ASP A 181 -13.77 -0.12 16.52
N ARG A 182 -12.53 0.32 16.26
CA ARG A 182 -11.80 -0.02 15.02
C ARG A 182 -11.04 -1.34 15.14
N SER A 183 -10.81 -1.85 16.35
CA SER A 183 -10.19 -3.17 16.55
C SER A 183 -11.13 -4.25 16.05
N LEU A 184 -10.62 -5.18 15.25
CA LEU A 184 -11.36 -6.38 14.83
C LEU A 184 -11.24 -7.53 15.84
N LEU A 185 -10.40 -7.38 16.86
CA LEU A 185 -10.08 -8.41 17.87
C LEU A 185 -10.38 -7.96 19.29
#